data_AF-A0A1M3QMR5-F1
#
_entry.id   AF-A0A1M3QMR5-F1
#
_cell.length_a   1.000
_cell.length_b   1.000
_cell.length_c   1.000
_cell.angle_alpha   90.00
_cell.angle_beta   90.00
_cell.angle_gamma   90.00
#
_symmetry.space_group_name_H-M   'P 1'
#
loop_
_entity.id
_entity.type
_entity.pdbx_description
1 polymer ?
#
loop_
_entity_poly.entity_id
_entity_poly.type
_entity_poly.pdbx_seq_one_letter_code
_entity_poly.pdbx_strand_id
1 'polypeptide(L)' 'MTKIEKYVIEKVKEKRDAAGWSQILLSQKLSMSDSFVSHVETPKRRAKYNLNHLNALAKIFKCSPKDFFPEKPL' A
#
# COMPACT_ATOMS: atom_id res chain seq x y z
N MET A 1 4.34 14.27 -0.08
CA MET A 1 3.74 13.11 -0.76
C MET A 1 3.40 13.53 -2.17
N THR A 2 3.94 12.84 -3.17
CA THR A 2 3.69 13.14 -4.58
C THR A 2 2.31 12.60 -5.02
N LYS A 3 1.83 13.00 -6.19
CA LYS A 3 0.55 12.51 -6.74
C LYS A 3 0.57 10.99 -6.96
N ILE A 4 1.67 10.47 -7.52
CA ILE A 4 1.84 9.03 -7.74
C ILE A 4 1.91 8.25 -6.41
N GLU A 5 2.62 8.76 -5.40
CA GLU A 5 2.65 8.14 -4.07
C GLU A 5 1.25 8.06 -3.45
N LYS A 6 0.49 9.17 -3.53
CA LYS A 6 -0.89 9.19 -3.02
C LYS A 6 -1.78 8.20 -3.76
N TYR A 7 -1.68 8.12 -5.09
CA TYR A 7 -2.43 7.17 -5.90
C TYR A 7 -2.15 5.72 -5.48
N VAL A 8 -0.88 5.35 -5.35
CA VAL A 8 -0.45 4.02 -4.92
C VAL A 8 -1.01 3.69 -3.53
N ILE A 9 -0.91 4.63 -2.58
CA ILE A 9 -1.43 4.45 -1.23
C ILE A 9 -2.95 4.22 -1.24
N GLU A 10 -3.70 5.02 -1.99
CA GLU A 10 -5.16 4.85 -2.10
C GLU A 10 -5.52 3.51 -2.74
N LYS A 11 -4.80 3.04 -3.77
CA LYS A 11 -5.05 1.72 -4.37
C LYS A 11 -4.80 0.55 -3.42
N VAL A 12 -3.75 0.65 -2.60
CA VAL A 12 -3.49 -0.34 -1.56
C VAL A 12 -4.57 -0.30 -0.48
N LYS A 13 -4.99 0.91 -0.08
CA LYS A 13 -6.04 1.13 0.90
C LYS A 13 -7.39 0.56 0.44
N GLU A 14 -7.79 0.82 -0.82
CA GLU A 14 -8.99 0.26 -1.44
C GLU A 14 -9.00 -1.28 -1.34
N LYS A 15 -7.88 -1.94 -1.69
CA LYS A 15 -7.77 -3.40 -1.58
C LYS A 15 -7.78 -3.89 -0.13
N ARG A 16 -7.14 -3.14 0.78
CA ARG A 16 -7.14 -3.45 2.22
C ARG A 16 -8.56 -3.38 2.81
N ASP A 17 -9.29 -2.32 2.49
CA ASP A 17 -10.66 -2.09 2.94
C ASP A 17 -11.63 -3.12 2.32
N ALA A 18 -11.48 -3.44 1.03
CA ALA A 18 -12.26 -4.49 0.36
C ALA A 18 -12.03 -5.89 0.94
N ALA A 19 -10.83 -6.15 1.48
CA ALA A 19 -10.51 -7.38 2.18
C ALA A 19 -10.95 -7.37 3.67
N GLY A 20 -11.48 -6.24 4.18
CA GLY A 20 -11.87 -6.09 5.58
C GLY A 20 -10.68 -6.08 6.56
N TRP A 21 -9.48 -5.72 6.10
CA TRP A 21 -8.27 -5.80 6.90
C TRP A 21 -7.96 -4.49 7.63
N SER A 22 -7.57 -4.60 8.90
CA SER A 22 -6.99 -3.48 9.63
C SER A 22 -5.61 -3.13 9.08
N GLN A 23 -5.15 -1.90 9.35
CA GLN A 23 -3.79 -1.48 9.02
C GLN A 23 -2.75 -2.39 9.68
N ILE A 24 -2.98 -2.80 10.94
CA ILE A 24 -2.12 -3.72 11.69
C ILE A 24 -2.03 -5.08 10.98
N LEU A 25 -3.17 -5.64 10.57
CA LEU A 25 -3.18 -6.94 9.89
C LEU A 25 -2.42 -6.89 8.57
N LEU A 26 -2.54 -5.80 7.80
CA LEU A 26 -1.77 -5.65 6.57
C LEU A 26 -0.26 -5.48 6.84
N SER A 27 0.12 -4.73 7.89
CA SER A 27 1.51 -4.63 8.34
C SER A 27 2.10 -6.01 8.66
N GLN A 28 1.36 -6.84 9.39
CA GLN A 28 1.77 -8.20 9.76
C GLN A 28 1.88 -9.12 8.55
N LYS A 29 0.92 -9.05 7.60
CA LYS A 29 0.99 -9.78 6.32
C LYS A 29 2.20 -9.38 5.48
N LEU A 30 2.66 -8.13 5.59
CA LEU A 30 3.91 -7.64 4.97
C LEU A 30 5.17 -7.99 5.77
N SER A 31 5.03 -8.65 6.93
CA SER A 31 6.13 -8.91 7.87
C SER A 31 6.84 -7.63 8.33
N MET A 32 6.10 -6.53 8.44
CA MET A 32 6.57 -5.22 8.92
C MET A 32 6.07 -4.94 10.35
N SER A 33 6.58 -3.87 10.98
CA SER A 33 6.05 -3.41 12.28
C SER A 33 4.57 -3.05 12.18
N ASP A 34 3.78 -3.29 13.23
CA ASP A 34 2.33 -3.03 13.23
C ASP A 34 1.96 -1.60 12.79
N SER A 35 2.81 -0.63 13.12
CA SER A 35 2.66 0.79 12.76
C SER A 35 2.98 1.13 11.30
N PHE A 36 3.53 0.20 10.52
CA PHE A 36 4.04 0.48 9.17
C PHE A 36 2.98 1.02 8.22
N VAL A 37 1.87 0.31 8.04
CA VAL A 37 0.77 0.75 7.15
C VAL A 37 0.14 2.04 7.64
N SER A 38 -0.01 2.22 8.95
CA SER A 38 -0.48 3.49 9.54
C SER A 38 0.44 4.66 9.18
N HIS A 39 1.76 4.45 9.24
CA HIS A 39 2.73 5.46 8.82
C HIS A 39 2.67 5.74 7.31
N VAL A 40 2.42 4.73 6.48
CA VAL A 40 2.34 4.90 5.01
C VAL A 40 1.06 5.64 4.61
N GLU A 41 -0.09 5.25 5.16
CA GLU A 41 -1.40 5.85 4.85
C GLU A 41 -1.56 7.25 5.46
N THR A 42 -0.69 7.65 6.39
CA THR A 42 -0.71 9.01 6.96
C THR A 42 -0.04 10.02 6.02
N PRO A 43 -0.75 11.06 5.53
CA PRO A 43 -0.18 12.03 4.58
C PRO A 43 1.01 12.82 5.11
N LYS A 44 1.08 13.02 6.44
CA LYS A 44 2.11 13.80 7.14
C LYS A 44 3.43 13.04 7.32
N ARG A 45 3.46 11.74 7.06
CA ARG A 45 4.64 10.89 7.30
C ARG A 45 5.43 10.65 6.01
N ARG A 46 6.74 10.46 6.17
CA ARG A 46 7.68 10.19 5.07
C ARG A 46 7.61 8.75 4.54
N ALA A 47 7.07 7.80 5.31
CA ALA A 47 6.96 6.41 4.89
C ALA A 47 6.06 6.27 3.65
N LYS A 48 6.51 5.45 2.68
CA LYS A 48 5.80 5.14 1.43
C LYS A 48 6.03 3.66 1.07
N TYR A 49 5.15 3.10 0.25
CA TYR A 49 5.41 1.79 -0.35
C TYR A 49 6.52 1.91 -1.39
N ASN A 50 7.56 1.07 -1.26
CA ASN A 50 8.59 0.93 -2.28
C ASN A 50 8.24 -0.26 -3.19
N LEU A 51 9.06 -0.50 -4.22
CA LEU A 51 8.82 -1.59 -5.19
C LEU A 51 8.75 -2.97 -4.54
N ASN A 52 9.55 -3.23 -3.49
CA ASN A 52 9.53 -4.49 -2.76
C ASN A 52 8.21 -4.67 -2.00
N HIS A 53 7.71 -3.61 -1.37
CA HIS A 53 6.42 -3.62 -0.69
C HIS A 53 5.29 -3.87 -1.69
N LEU A 54 5.29 -3.21 -2.85
CA LEU A 54 4.27 -3.39 -3.88
C LEU A 54 4.27 -4.82 -4.45
N ASN A 55 5.44 -5.42 -4.63
CA ASN A 55 5.54 -6.82 -5.03
C ASN A 55 5.01 -7.78 -3.95
N ALA A 56 5.28 -7.51 -2.67
CA ALA A 56 4.73 -8.31 -1.58
C ALA A 56 3.19 -8.15 -1.49
N LEU A 57 2.69 -6.92 -1.62
CA LEU A 57 1.25 -6.62 -1.67
C LEU A 57 0.57 -7.32 -2.85
N ALA A 58 1.20 -7.36 -4.02
CA ALA A 58 0.69 -8.08 -5.19
C ALA A 58 0.50 -9.58 -4.89
N LYS A 59 1.46 -10.21 -4.20
CA LYS A 59 1.36 -11.61 -3.75
C LYS A 59 0.23 -11.78 -2.72
N ILE A 60 0.14 -10.89 -1.73
CA ILE A 60 -0.88 -10.94 -0.66
C ILE A 60 -2.30 -10.81 -1.24
N PHE A 61 -2.51 -9.88 -2.17
CA PHE A 61 -3.80 -9.61 -2.79
C PHE A 61 -4.07 -10.45 -4.04
N LYS A 62 -3.16 -11.36 -4.42
CA LYS A 62 -3.23 -12.20 -5.62
C LYS A 62 -3.55 -11.39 -6.88
N CYS A 63 -2.84 -10.28 -7.04
CA CYS A 63 -3.06 -9.33 -8.13
C CYS A 63 -1.73 -8.94 -8.79
N SER A 64 -1.77 -8.17 -9.88
CA SER A 64 -0.55 -7.69 -10.53
C SER A 64 0.03 -6.51 -9.74
N PRO A 65 1.37 -6.36 -9.65
CA PRO A 65 1.97 -5.13 -9.11
C PRO A 65 1.55 -3.88 -9.89
N LYS A 66 1.16 -4.03 -11.18
CA LYS A 66 0.65 -2.93 -12.00
C LYS A 66 -0.67 -2.36 -11.46
N ASP A 67 -1.47 -3.16 -10.75
CA ASP A 67 -2.78 -2.75 -10.22
C ASP A 67 -2.67 -1.67 -9.14
N PHE A 68 -1.47 -1.37 -8.66
CA PHE A 68 -1.20 -0.27 -7.72
C PHE A 68 -0.80 1.04 -8.41
N PHE A 69 -0.54 1.03 -9.72
CA PHE A 69 -0.01 2.18 -10.46
C PHE A 69 -1.08 2.78 -11.40
N PRO A 70 -0.97 4.08 -11.72
CA PRO A 70 -1.81 4.68 -12.74
C PRO A 70 -1.37 4.26 -14.14
N GLU A 71 -2.33 4.17 -15.07
CA GLU A 71 -2.06 3.88 -16.49
C GLU A 71 -1.27 5.00 -17.20
N LYS A 72 -1.34 6.23 -16.70
CA LYS A 72 -0.64 7.41 -17.24
C LYS A 72 0.12 8.14 -16.12
N PRO A 73 1.20 8.88 -16.44
CA PRO A 73 1.91 9.73 -15.47
C PRO A 73 0.98 10.76 -14.80
N LEU A 74 1.27 11.12 -13.55
CA LEU A 74 0.46 12.03 -12.71
C LEU A 74 1.21 13.28 -12.25
#